data_AF-A0A2R6NLJ4-F1
#
_entry.id   AF-A0A2R6NLJ4-F1
#
_cell.length_a   1.000
_cell.length_b   1.000
_cell.length_c   1.000
_cell.angle_alpha   90.00
_cell.angle_beta   90.00
_cell.angle_gamma   90.00
#
_symmetry.space_group_name_H-M   'P 1'
#
loop_
_entity.id
_entity.type
_entity.pdbx_description
1 polymer ?
#
loop_
_entity_poly.entity_id
_entity_poly.type
_entity_poly.pdbx_seq_one_letter_code
_entity_poly.pdbx_strand_id
1 'polypeptide(L)'
;MTARQVPLVSLFLSLFLSLISGTYHVSATSTPPSKDLNIPTVVDLRIEGQNRTIFSGPIRTRGHNVTSASGVTLHCDGTNNHTNPTPGPTCTSALDDASKQAGFSWDGELFTEFDDFLITRIARSEQTATEFWGILVDFQFTPVGGCQQQVKHGDKVLFAFNAFNKTHFLSLAGPKAAAVNSSTTFAVTDGASGEKIANATVVTLRGGPVGITNADGEVSLEFGKTGIHVVKAFREDSIRSNHVKLVVT
;
A
#
# COMPACT_ATOMS: atom_id res chain seq x y z
N MET A 1 -62.65 5.53 -13.13
CA MET A 1 -64.10 5.35 -12.90
C MET A 1 -64.23 4.00 -12.22
N THR A 2 -64.63 3.85 -10.96
CA THR A 2 -65.80 4.36 -10.22
C THR A 2 -65.47 4.12 -8.73
N ALA A 3 -65.31 5.14 -7.90
CA ALA A 3 -66.35 5.88 -7.16
C ALA A 3 -67.12 5.05 -6.10
N ARG A 4 -66.76 5.32 -4.84
CA ARG A 4 -67.60 5.52 -3.62
C ARG A 4 -68.67 4.49 -3.28
N GLN A 5 -68.64 4.03 -2.02
CA GLN A 5 -69.75 4.25 -1.08
C GLN A 5 -69.36 4.05 0.39
N VAL A 6 -69.83 4.98 1.23
CA VAL A 6 -69.84 4.95 2.70
C VAL A 6 -71.30 4.72 3.12
N PRO A 7 -71.58 3.95 4.18
CA PRO A 7 -72.31 4.50 5.34
C PRO A 7 -71.70 4.00 6.67
N LEU A 8 -71.44 4.85 7.66
CA LEU A 8 -72.32 5.43 8.70
C LEU A 8 -72.85 4.42 9.75
N VAL A 9 -72.72 4.86 11.02
CA VAL A 9 -73.40 4.42 12.26
C VAL A 9 -72.66 3.35 13.11
N SER A 10 -72.08 3.75 14.24
CA SER A 10 -72.78 3.67 15.53
C SER A 10 -71.93 4.19 16.69
N LEU A 11 -72.57 4.96 17.57
CA LEU A 11 -72.06 5.54 18.80
C LEU A 11 -71.89 4.43 19.85
N PHE A 12 -70.71 4.31 20.49
CA PHE A 12 -70.63 3.77 21.84
C PHE A 12 -69.67 4.59 22.69
N LEU A 13 -70.27 5.16 23.74
CA LEU A 13 -69.66 5.87 24.83
C LEU A 13 -68.93 4.85 25.71
N SER A 14 -67.62 5.01 25.93
CA SER A 14 -66.87 4.24 26.92
C SER A 14 -65.89 5.16 27.61
N LEU A 15 -66.28 5.58 28.81
CA LEU A 15 -65.47 6.34 29.74
C LEU A 15 -64.43 5.39 30.35
N PHE A 16 -63.20 5.39 29.82
CA PHE A 16 -62.06 4.75 30.47
C PHE A 16 -61.16 5.80 31.11
N LEU A 17 -61.17 5.80 32.44
CA LEU A 17 -60.23 6.48 33.30
C LEU A 17 -58.89 5.73 33.19
N SER A 18 -57.94 6.25 32.42
CA SER A 18 -56.58 5.72 32.35
C SER A 18 -55.61 6.70 33.01
N LEU A 19 -54.92 6.24 34.04
CA LEU A 19 -53.83 6.96 34.69
C LEU A 19 -52.75 7.30 33.65
N ILE A 20 -52.47 8.58 33.48
CA ILE A 20 -51.31 9.06 32.72
C ILE A 20 -50.08 8.84 33.59
N SER A 21 -49.48 7.65 33.52
CA SER A 21 -48.10 7.45 33.93
C SER A 21 -47.21 8.06 32.85
N GLY A 22 -46.82 9.32 33.03
CA GLY A 22 -45.84 10.00 32.18
C GLY A 22 -44.48 9.32 32.33
N THR A 23 -44.18 8.36 31.46
CA THR A 23 -42.83 7.83 31.30
C THR A 23 -42.03 8.82 30.46
N TYR A 24 -41.19 9.60 31.14
CA TYR A 24 -40.11 10.35 30.49
C TYR A 24 -39.15 9.34 29.86
N HIS A 25 -39.24 9.15 28.55
CA HIS A 25 -38.16 8.52 27.80
C HIS A 25 -36.99 9.51 27.73
N VAL A 26 -36.05 9.37 28.66
CA VAL A 26 -34.70 9.90 28.47
C VAL A 26 -34.10 9.08 27.31
N SER A 27 -34.17 9.62 26.09
CA SER A 27 -33.32 9.13 25.01
C SER A 27 -31.89 9.48 25.36
N ALA A 28 -31.19 8.53 25.98
CA ALA A 28 -29.75 8.57 26.04
C ALA A 28 -29.23 8.40 24.61
N THR A 29 -28.81 9.50 23.99
CA THR A 29 -27.96 9.44 22.80
C THR A 29 -26.63 8.84 23.23
N SER A 30 -26.51 7.51 23.18
CA SER A 30 -25.21 6.87 23.24
C SER A 30 -24.49 7.20 21.94
N THR A 31 -23.76 8.31 21.92
CA THR A 31 -22.71 8.53 20.92
C THR A 31 -21.75 7.34 21.08
N PRO A 32 -21.64 6.42 20.09
CA PRO A 32 -20.62 5.40 20.18
C PRO A 32 -19.27 6.12 20.30
N PRO A 33 -18.35 5.68 21.17
CA PRO A 33 -17.01 6.23 21.14
C PRO A 33 -16.44 5.95 19.75
N SER A 34 -16.35 6.99 18.92
CA SER A 34 -15.55 6.95 17.69
C SER A 34 -14.12 6.76 18.17
N LYS A 35 -13.71 5.51 18.26
CA LYS A 35 -12.33 5.16 18.47
C LYS A 35 -11.69 5.43 17.11
N ASP A 36 -11.18 6.64 16.95
CA ASP A 36 -10.27 7.02 15.87
C ASP A 36 -9.08 6.07 15.93
N LEU A 37 -9.19 4.93 15.25
CA LEU A 37 -8.18 3.88 15.27
C LEU A 37 -7.11 4.19 14.24
N ASN A 38 -6.49 5.36 14.38
CA ASN A 38 -5.26 5.73 13.68
C ASN A 38 -4.05 4.98 14.29
N ILE A 39 -4.14 3.65 14.34
CA ILE A 39 -3.18 2.77 15.01
C ILE A 39 -1.94 2.61 14.12
N PRO A 40 -0.72 2.81 14.66
CA PRO A 40 0.50 2.49 13.95
C PRO A 40 0.57 1.04 13.50
N THR A 41 0.84 0.84 12.22
CA THR A 41 0.86 -0.45 11.53
C THR A 41 2.19 -0.62 10.80
N VAL A 42 2.65 -1.87 10.63
CA VAL A 42 3.87 -2.18 9.87
C VAL A 42 3.49 -2.68 8.49
N VAL A 43 4.05 -2.05 7.45
CA VAL A 43 3.90 -2.45 6.04
C VAL A 43 5.25 -2.76 5.42
N ASP A 44 5.27 -3.57 4.37
CA ASP A 44 6.47 -3.83 3.58
C ASP A 44 6.55 -2.79 2.46
N LEU A 45 7.32 -1.72 2.67
CA LEU A 45 7.48 -0.65 1.70
C LEU A 45 8.66 -0.92 0.77
N ARG A 46 8.43 -0.74 -0.53
CA ARG A 46 9.44 -0.76 -1.57
C ARG A 46 9.33 0.50 -2.43
N ILE A 47 10.45 1.19 -2.63
CA ILE A 47 10.54 2.36 -3.50
C ILE A 47 11.58 2.08 -4.57
N GLU A 48 11.13 1.93 -5.81
CA GLU A 48 11.96 1.67 -6.97
C GLU A 48 12.07 2.93 -7.82
N GLY A 49 13.20 3.63 -7.72
CA GLY A 49 13.49 4.80 -8.56
C GLY A 49 13.98 4.40 -9.95
N GLN A 50 14.34 5.39 -10.77
CA GLN A 50 14.80 5.19 -12.14
C GLN A 50 15.91 4.13 -12.25
N ASN A 51 17.03 4.33 -11.55
CA ASN A 51 18.22 3.48 -11.71
C ASN A 51 18.58 2.64 -10.47
N ARG A 52 17.90 2.84 -9.33
CA ARG A 52 18.15 2.08 -8.11
C ARG A 52 16.93 1.97 -7.21
N THR A 53 16.92 0.96 -6.36
CA THR A 53 16.03 0.90 -5.20
C THR A 53 16.42 2.00 -4.22
N ILE A 54 15.46 2.85 -3.88
CA ILE A 54 15.64 3.94 -2.91
C ILE A 54 15.44 3.40 -1.50
N PHE A 55 14.42 2.56 -1.32
CA PHE A 55 14.08 1.94 -0.04
C PHE A 55 13.47 0.56 -0.26
N SER A 56 13.74 -0.38 0.63
CA SER A 56 13.05 -1.67 0.68
C SER A 56 13.15 -2.25 2.09
N GLY A 57 12.00 -2.41 2.75
CA GLY A 57 11.92 -2.99 4.08
C GLY A 57 10.64 -2.62 4.82
N PRO A 58 10.49 -3.11 6.06
CA PRO A 58 9.35 -2.77 6.88
C PRO A 58 9.41 -1.30 7.30
N ILE A 59 8.26 -0.63 7.27
CA ILE A 59 8.08 0.71 7.83
C ILE A 59 6.88 0.69 8.78
N ARG A 60 7.04 1.27 9.97
CA ARG A 60 5.94 1.48 10.91
C ARG A 60 5.34 2.85 10.64
N THR A 61 4.06 2.90 10.29
CA THR A 61 3.37 4.12 9.90
C THR A 61 1.98 4.25 10.52
N ARG A 62 1.46 5.47 10.59
CA ARG A 62 0.08 5.84 10.96
C ARG A 62 -0.35 7.04 10.11
N GLY A 63 -1.64 7.31 10.00
CA GLY A 63 -2.12 8.54 9.37
C GLY A 63 -1.58 9.77 10.10
N HIS A 64 -1.11 10.77 9.35
CA HIS A 64 -0.61 12.03 9.90
C HIS A 64 -0.55 13.11 8.83
N ASN A 65 -0.30 14.36 9.25
CA ASN A 65 0.02 15.43 8.31
C ASN A 65 1.39 15.21 7.71
N VAL A 66 1.43 15.20 6.39
CA VAL A 66 2.62 14.96 5.58
C VAL A 66 2.99 16.26 4.88
N THR A 67 4.28 16.62 4.88
CA THR A 67 4.77 17.84 4.22
C THR A 67 5.83 17.47 3.18
N SER A 68 5.60 17.83 1.92
CA SER A 68 6.55 17.61 0.82
C SER A 68 7.78 18.54 0.96
N ALA A 69 8.84 18.26 0.19
CA ALA A 69 10.04 19.10 0.22
C ALA A 69 9.79 20.55 -0.24
N SER A 70 8.82 20.78 -1.13
CA SER A 70 8.38 22.11 -1.57
C SER A 70 7.48 22.84 -0.54
N GLY A 71 7.10 22.17 0.55
CA GLY A 71 6.34 22.77 1.66
C GLY A 71 4.82 22.60 1.55
N VAL A 72 4.31 21.78 0.64
CA VAL A 72 2.88 21.44 0.58
C VAL A 72 2.57 20.48 1.72
N THR A 73 1.60 20.82 2.57
CA THR A 73 1.15 19.98 3.68
C THR A 73 -0.27 19.47 3.43
N LEU A 74 -0.46 18.15 3.50
CA LEU A 74 -1.77 17.50 3.47
C LEU A 74 -1.96 16.59 4.68
N HIS A 75 -3.21 16.42 5.13
CA HIS A 75 -3.54 15.33 6.04
C HIS A 75 -3.51 14.05 5.22
N CYS A 76 -2.70 13.06 5.59
CA CYS A 76 -2.62 11.80 4.84
C CYS A 76 -2.96 10.65 5.78
N ASP A 77 -4.22 10.61 6.17
CA ASP A 77 -4.80 9.62 7.09
C ASP A 77 -5.95 8.80 6.45
N GLY A 78 -6.15 8.95 5.14
CA GLY A 78 -7.15 8.20 4.38
C GLY A 78 -8.52 8.86 4.35
N THR A 79 -8.75 9.92 5.12
CA THR A 79 -10.05 10.63 5.13
C THR A 79 -10.19 11.67 4.02
N ASN A 80 -9.09 11.95 3.29
CA ASN A 80 -9.06 12.81 2.12
C ASN A 80 -10.19 12.47 1.15
N ASN A 81 -10.88 13.52 0.69
CA ASN A 81 -12.05 13.43 -0.19
C ASN A 81 -13.13 12.42 0.28
N HIS A 82 -13.27 12.25 1.60
CA HIS A 82 -14.21 11.30 2.24
C HIS A 82 -14.01 9.84 1.83
N THR A 83 -12.80 9.46 1.39
CA THR A 83 -12.52 8.11 0.86
C THR A 83 -12.75 7.03 1.91
N ASN A 84 -12.31 7.28 3.14
CA ASN A 84 -12.50 6.38 4.27
C ASN A 84 -13.23 7.09 5.41
N PRO A 85 -14.11 6.39 6.16
CA PRO A 85 -14.91 6.99 7.22
C PRO A 85 -14.10 7.31 8.49
N THR A 86 -12.90 6.74 8.63
CA THR A 86 -12.05 6.91 9.82
C THR A 86 -10.58 7.02 9.43
N PRO A 87 -9.77 7.83 10.13
CA PRO A 87 -8.32 7.93 9.96
C PRO A 87 -7.57 6.61 10.15
N GLY A 88 -6.49 6.42 9.39
CA GLY A 88 -5.64 5.25 9.40
C GLY A 88 -4.31 5.47 8.66
N PRO A 89 -3.36 4.52 8.75
CA PRO A 89 -2.13 4.54 7.95
C PRO A 89 -2.43 4.48 6.46
N THR A 90 -1.61 5.16 5.66
CA THR A 90 -1.78 5.34 4.21
C THR A 90 -0.49 5.07 3.45
N CYS A 91 -0.56 4.91 2.13
CA CYS A 91 0.64 4.79 1.30
C CYS A 91 1.55 6.01 1.44
N THR A 92 1.00 7.23 1.42
CA THR A 92 1.80 8.46 1.52
C THR A 92 2.37 8.71 2.91
N SER A 93 1.64 8.38 3.99
CA SER A 93 2.23 8.40 5.34
C SER A 93 3.36 7.38 5.48
N ALA A 94 3.27 6.20 4.85
CA ALA A 94 4.36 5.23 4.81
C ALA A 94 5.59 5.77 4.05
N LEU A 95 5.39 6.46 2.91
CA LEU A 95 6.46 7.13 2.17
C LEU A 95 7.14 8.20 3.03
N ASP A 96 6.35 9.04 3.70
CA ASP A 96 6.87 10.12 4.53
C ASP A 96 7.68 9.60 5.72
N ASP A 97 7.16 8.59 6.43
CA ASP A 97 7.88 7.91 7.53
C ASP A 97 9.18 7.26 7.04
N ALA A 98 9.16 6.60 5.89
CA ALA A 98 10.37 6.02 5.30
C ALA A 98 11.39 7.09 4.88
N SER A 99 10.93 8.23 4.38
CA SER A 99 11.78 9.36 3.99
C SER A 99 12.58 9.89 5.19
N LYS A 100 11.90 10.07 6.33
CA LYS A 100 12.49 10.48 7.61
C LYS A 100 13.43 9.42 8.16
N GLN A 101 13.01 8.14 8.14
CA GLN A 101 13.81 7.03 8.66
C GLN A 101 15.09 6.79 7.86
N ALA A 102 15.03 6.87 6.52
CA ALA A 102 16.14 6.54 5.64
C ALA A 102 16.91 7.76 5.10
N GLY A 103 16.48 8.98 5.45
CA GLY A 103 17.19 10.22 5.12
C GLY A 103 17.15 10.58 3.63
N PHE A 104 16.02 10.36 2.96
CA PHE A 104 15.77 10.86 1.60
C PHE A 104 14.65 11.88 1.59
N SER A 105 14.67 12.83 0.65
CA SER A 105 13.55 13.74 0.42
C SER A 105 12.66 13.21 -0.70
N TRP A 106 11.42 13.65 -0.70
CA TRP A 106 10.48 13.46 -1.81
C TRP A 106 9.67 14.74 -1.99
N ASP A 107 9.05 14.88 -3.15
CA ASP A 107 8.25 16.03 -3.51
C ASP A 107 6.98 15.61 -4.24
N GLY A 108 5.99 16.48 -4.16
CA GLY A 108 4.74 16.32 -4.85
C GLY A 108 3.98 17.64 -4.87
N GLU A 109 3.18 17.81 -5.92
CA GLU A 109 2.29 18.94 -6.08
C GLU A 109 0.92 18.60 -5.49
N LEU A 110 0.17 19.61 -5.07
CA LEU A 110 -1.21 19.43 -4.65
C LEU A 110 -2.08 19.05 -5.85
N PHE A 111 -2.73 17.90 -5.78
CA PHE A 111 -3.79 17.54 -6.70
C PHE A 111 -5.16 17.80 -6.06
N THR A 112 -5.63 19.05 -6.20
CA THR A 112 -6.80 19.57 -5.48
C THR A 112 -8.07 18.75 -5.68
N GLU A 113 -8.27 18.14 -6.84
CA GLU A 113 -9.46 17.32 -7.14
C GLU A 113 -9.56 16.08 -6.24
N PHE A 114 -8.43 15.52 -5.83
CA PHE A 114 -8.36 14.31 -5.02
C PHE A 114 -7.93 14.58 -3.58
N ASP A 115 -7.61 15.83 -3.24
CA ASP A 115 -7.02 16.21 -1.96
C ASP A 115 -5.81 15.33 -1.62
N ASP A 116 -4.93 15.14 -2.61
CA ASP A 116 -3.78 14.23 -2.53
C ASP A 116 -2.53 14.86 -3.16
N PHE A 117 -1.39 14.20 -3.00
CA PHE A 117 -0.15 14.56 -3.69
C PHE A 117 -0.09 13.89 -5.06
N LEU A 118 0.18 14.69 -6.10
CA LEU A 118 0.81 14.18 -7.31
C LEU A 118 2.33 14.11 -7.05
N ILE A 119 2.83 12.91 -6.73
CA ILE A 119 4.26 12.72 -6.40
C ILE A 119 5.10 12.95 -7.66
N THR A 120 5.98 13.96 -7.60
CA THR A 120 6.83 14.37 -8.73
C THR A 120 8.27 13.88 -8.57
N ARG A 121 8.73 13.63 -7.35
CA ARG A 121 10.11 13.20 -7.10
C ARG A 121 10.22 12.35 -5.84
N ILE A 122 10.99 11.27 -5.91
CA ILE A 122 11.46 10.56 -4.71
C ILE A 122 12.97 10.38 -4.81
N ALA A 123 13.69 10.84 -3.78
CA ALA A 123 15.13 11.01 -3.78
C ALA A 123 15.60 11.81 -5.02
N ARG A 124 16.36 11.15 -5.91
CA ARG A 124 16.90 11.74 -7.15
C ARG A 124 16.15 11.31 -8.42
N SER A 125 15.05 10.57 -8.27
CA SER A 125 14.23 10.14 -9.40
C SER A 125 13.05 11.08 -9.52
N GLU A 126 13.02 11.82 -10.62
CA GLU A 126 12.08 12.89 -10.92
C GLU A 126 11.24 12.50 -12.12
N GLN A 127 9.93 12.74 -12.04
CA GLN A 127 9.02 12.46 -13.13
C GLN A 127 9.38 13.29 -14.36
N THR A 128 8.96 12.80 -15.52
CA THR A 128 9.08 13.53 -16.78
C THR A 128 7.70 13.77 -17.36
N ALA A 129 7.63 14.32 -18.58
CA ALA A 129 6.37 14.45 -19.30
C ALA A 129 5.73 13.09 -19.65
N THR A 130 6.48 11.99 -19.60
CA THR A 130 6.04 10.66 -20.04
C THR A 130 6.30 9.54 -19.03
N GLU A 131 7.05 9.81 -17.97
CA GLU A 131 7.41 8.84 -16.94
C GLU A 131 6.94 9.34 -15.58
N PHE A 132 5.97 8.62 -14.99
CA PHE A 132 5.30 9.03 -13.76
C PHE A 132 5.53 8.01 -12.64
N TRP A 133 5.38 8.47 -11.40
CA TRP A 133 5.35 7.58 -10.24
C TRP A 133 4.00 6.86 -10.15
N GLY A 134 4.05 5.53 -10.00
CA GLY A 134 2.89 4.72 -9.65
C GLY A 134 2.92 4.30 -8.19
N ILE A 135 1.74 4.19 -7.59
CA ILE A 135 1.52 3.65 -6.24
C ILE A 135 0.78 2.33 -6.40
N LEU A 136 1.29 1.29 -5.76
CA LEU A 136 0.67 -0.03 -5.77
C LEU A 136 0.60 -0.60 -4.36
N VAL A 137 -0.48 -1.32 -4.08
CA VAL A 137 -0.64 -2.16 -2.88
C VAL A 137 -0.82 -3.60 -3.36
N ASP A 138 0.01 -4.51 -2.83
CA ASP A 138 0.03 -5.92 -3.24
C ASP A 138 0.12 -6.09 -4.77
N PHE A 139 0.96 -5.26 -5.38
CA PHE A 139 1.22 -5.20 -6.83
C PHE A 139 0.02 -4.80 -7.69
N GLN A 140 -1.05 -4.26 -7.11
CA GLN A 140 -2.16 -3.65 -7.84
C GLN A 140 -2.09 -2.13 -7.71
N PHE A 141 -2.30 -1.41 -8.81
CA PHE A 141 -2.41 0.05 -8.77
C PHE A 141 -3.52 0.47 -7.82
N THR A 142 -3.26 1.51 -7.04
CA THR A 142 -4.28 2.07 -6.14
C THR A 142 -5.35 2.76 -6.98
N PRO A 143 -6.65 2.57 -6.66
CA PRO A 143 -7.74 3.24 -7.37
C PRO A 143 -7.89 4.72 -6.97
N VAL A 144 -7.17 5.14 -5.92
CA VAL A 144 -7.16 6.48 -5.33
C VAL A 144 -5.71 6.93 -5.07
N GLY A 145 -5.52 8.19 -4.69
CA GLY A 145 -4.21 8.72 -4.35
C GLY A 145 -3.61 8.10 -3.07
N GLY A 146 -2.35 8.44 -2.79
CA GLY A 146 -1.59 7.82 -1.71
C GLY A 146 -2.00 8.29 -0.31
N CYS A 147 -2.54 9.51 -0.16
CA CYS A 147 -3.12 10.00 1.10
C CYS A 147 -4.50 9.41 1.36
N GLN A 148 -5.21 9.00 0.30
CA GLN A 148 -6.50 8.30 0.39
C GLN A 148 -6.35 6.79 0.63
N GLN A 149 -5.37 6.14 0.02
CA GLN A 149 -5.20 4.69 0.10
C GLN A 149 -4.70 4.26 1.49
N GLN A 150 -5.61 3.72 2.31
CA GLN A 150 -5.25 3.11 3.58
C GLN A 150 -4.56 1.76 3.39
N VAL A 151 -3.67 1.42 4.32
CA VAL A 151 -2.87 0.19 4.31
C VAL A 151 -3.03 -0.59 5.60
N LYS A 152 -2.81 -1.90 5.55
CA LYS A 152 -2.94 -2.84 6.67
C LYS A 152 -1.61 -3.52 6.96
N HIS A 153 -1.56 -4.22 8.10
CA HIS A 153 -0.35 -4.89 8.53
C HIS A 153 0.10 -5.94 7.52
N GLY A 154 1.32 -5.81 7.01
CA GLY A 154 1.91 -6.75 6.06
C GLY A 154 1.59 -6.47 4.59
N ASP A 155 0.81 -5.43 4.28
CA ASP A 155 0.59 -4.99 2.90
C ASP A 155 1.92 -4.66 2.22
N LYS A 156 2.05 -4.99 0.94
CA LYS A 156 3.21 -4.63 0.12
C LYS A 156 2.95 -3.32 -0.58
N VAL A 157 3.50 -2.22 -0.06
CA VAL A 157 3.38 -0.90 -0.67
C VAL A 157 4.55 -0.69 -1.62
N LEU A 158 4.26 -0.35 -2.88
CA LEU A 158 5.25 -0.11 -3.92
C LEU A 158 5.06 1.28 -4.52
N PHE A 159 6.08 2.13 -4.39
CA PHE A 159 6.25 3.31 -5.22
C PHE A 159 7.22 2.99 -6.35
N ALA A 160 6.74 3.06 -7.58
CA ALA A 160 7.48 2.64 -8.77
C ALA A 160 7.63 3.80 -9.75
N PHE A 161 8.88 4.16 -10.07
CA PHE A 161 9.16 5.13 -11.13
C PHE A 161 8.84 4.53 -12.49
N ASN A 162 8.19 5.32 -13.34
CA ASN A 162 7.76 4.92 -14.68
C ASN A 162 6.84 3.68 -14.69
N ALA A 163 6.01 3.51 -13.64
CA ALA A 163 5.22 2.29 -13.42
C ALA A 163 4.29 1.93 -14.60
N PHE A 164 3.70 2.94 -15.23
CA PHE A 164 2.71 2.77 -16.30
C PHE A 164 3.30 2.31 -17.63
N ASN A 165 4.63 2.41 -17.81
CA ASN A 165 5.33 1.92 -19.00
C ASN A 165 6.11 0.61 -18.72
N LYS A 166 5.88 -0.03 -17.57
CA LYS A 166 6.48 -1.32 -17.23
C LYS A 166 5.45 -2.43 -17.37
N THR A 167 5.91 -3.55 -17.92
CA THR A 167 5.07 -4.72 -18.17
C THR A 167 4.87 -5.53 -16.90
N HIS A 168 5.88 -5.58 -16.03
CA HIS A 168 5.84 -6.40 -14.82
C HIS A 168 6.33 -5.68 -13.57
N PHE A 169 5.79 -6.09 -12.43
CA PHE A 169 6.29 -5.71 -11.11
C PHE A 169 6.94 -6.93 -10.46
N LEU A 170 8.26 -7.09 -10.60
CA LEU A 170 8.91 -8.32 -10.20
C LEU A 170 8.74 -8.60 -8.70
N SER A 171 8.57 -9.87 -8.38
CA SER A 171 8.58 -10.46 -7.06
C SER A 171 9.64 -11.56 -7.03
N LEU A 172 10.54 -11.53 -6.06
CA LEU A 172 11.59 -12.52 -5.88
C LEU A 172 11.30 -13.33 -4.62
N ALA A 173 11.26 -14.65 -4.77
CA ALA A 173 11.18 -15.62 -3.70
C ALA A 173 12.42 -16.51 -3.68
N GLY A 174 12.77 -16.99 -2.48
CA GLY A 174 13.90 -17.89 -2.27
C GLY A 174 14.05 -18.23 -0.79
N PRO A 175 14.93 -19.17 -0.45
CA PRO A 175 15.19 -19.54 0.93
C PRO A 175 15.82 -18.39 1.72
N LYS A 176 15.64 -18.42 3.05
CA LYS A 176 16.27 -17.47 3.98
C LYS A 176 17.60 -17.95 4.53
N ALA A 177 17.93 -19.22 4.32
CA ALA A 177 19.20 -19.82 4.70
C ALA A 177 19.66 -20.87 3.68
N ALA A 178 20.97 -21.02 3.51
CA ALA A 178 21.59 -22.05 2.69
C ALA A 178 22.95 -22.46 3.26
N ALA A 179 23.44 -23.64 2.88
CA ALA A 179 24.81 -24.05 3.20
C ALA A 179 25.80 -23.44 2.21
N VAL A 180 27.03 -23.18 2.64
CA VAL A 180 28.11 -22.78 1.73
C VAL A 180 28.32 -23.82 0.63
N ASN A 181 28.59 -23.36 -0.60
CA ASN A 181 28.74 -24.19 -1.81
C ASN A 181 27.54 -25.10 -2.12
N SER A 182 26.35 -24.77 -1.62
CA SER A 182 25.11 -25.44 -2.01
C SER A 182 24.36 -24.64 -3.07
N SER A 183 23.75 -25.36 -4.01
CA SER A 183 22.86 -24.78 -5.01
C SER A 183 21.58 -24.26 -4.33
N THR A 184 21.32 -22.97 -4.49
CA THR A 184 20.19 -22.26 -3.88
C THR A 184 19.27 -21.72 -4.97
N THR A 185 18.04 -22.21 -5.03
CA THR A 185 17.07 -21.81 -6.06
C THR A 185 16.28 -20.57 -5.64
N PHE A 186 16.15 -19.62 -6.56
CA PHE A 186 15.29 -18.46 -6.47
C PHE A 186 14.26 -18.48 -7.60
N ALA A 187 13.07 -17.96 -7.33
CA ALA A 187 11.99 -17.82 -8.31
C ALA A 187 11.61 -16.35 -8.47
N VAL A 188 11.44 -15.92 -9.73
CA VAL A 188 10.97 -14.59 -10.10
C VAL A 188 9.61 -14.72 -10.74
N THR A 189 8.64 -13.98 -10.20
CA THR A 189 7.29 -13.88 -10.75
C THR A 189 6.92 -12.43 -11.01
N ASP A 190 5.91 -12.23 -11.83
CA ASP A 190 5.11 -11.01 -11.80
C ASP A 190 4.34 -10.98 -10.47
N GLY A 191 4.45 -9.88 -9.73
CA GLY A 191 3.76 -9.75 -8.45
C GLY A 191 2.25 -9.57 -8.57
N ALA A 192 1.77 -9.02 -9.69
CA ALA A 192 0.35 -8.76 -9.95
C ALA A 192 -0.36 -10.02 -10.46
N SER A 193 0.23 -10.75 -11.42
CA SER A 193 -0.39 -11.94 -12.03
C SER A 193 0.07 -13.27 -11.43
N GLY A 194 1.22 -13.30 -10.75
CA GLY A 194 1.86 -14.53 -10.29
C GLY A 194 2.56 -15.32 -11.40
N GLU A 195 2.57 -14.81 -12.63
CA GLU A 195 3.22 -15.48 -13.76
C GLU A 195 4.73 -15.59 -13.57
N LYS A 196 5.31 -16.70 -14.04
CA LYS A 196 6.74 -16.96 -14.00
C LYS A 196 7.48 -16.04 -14.98
N ILE A 197 8.58 -15.44 -14.54
CA ILE A 197 9.35 -14.47 -15.33
C ILE A 197 10.68 -15.08 -15.75
N ALA A 198 10.76 -15.50 -17.00
CA ALA A 198 12.00 -15.88 -17.65
C ALA A 198 12.87 -14.67 -17.99
N ASN A 199 14.17 -14.92 -18.20
CA ASN A 199 15.16 -13.94 -18.63
C ASN A 199 15.34 -12.74 -17.68
N ALA A 200 14.94 -12.88 -16.41
CA ALA A 200 15.26 -11.92 -15.36
C ALA A 200 16.68 -12.19 -14.85
N THR A 201 17.50 -11.15 -14.75
CA THR A 201 18.82 -11.24 -14.13
C THR A 201 18.65 -11.20 -12.62
N VAL A 202 19.12 -12.22 -11.92
CA VAL A 202 19.14 -12.30 -10.46
C VAL A 202 20.57 -12.11 -9.99
N VAL A 203 20.78 -11.11 -9.14
CA VAL A 203 22.11 -10.70 -8.66
C VAL A 203 22.16 -10.70 -7.15
N THR A 204 23.35 -10.94 -6.62
CA THR A 204 23.68 -10.65 -5.22
C THR A 204 24.21 -9.23 -5.10
N LEU A 205 23.54 -8.39 -4.32
CA LEU A 205 23.97 -7.02 -4.06
C LEU A 205 25.31 -7.02 -3.30
N ARG A 206 26.19 -6.08 -3.67
CA ARG A 206 27.57 -5.96 -3.14
C ARG A 206 28.51 -7.10 -3.56
N GLY A 207 28.18 -7.79 -4.66
CA GLY A 207 28.98 -8.85 -5.25
C GLY A 207 28.52 -10.24 -4.83
N GLY A 208 28.88 -11.26 -5.61
CA GLY A 208 28.44 -12.63 -5.42
C GLY A 208 27.92 -13.25 -6.72
N PRO A 209 27.24 -14.40 -6.65
CA PRO A 209 26.72 -15.07 -7.83
C PRO A 209 25.65 -14.22 -8.53
N VAL A 210 25.61 -14.39 -9.84
CA VAL A 210 24.62 -13.82 -10.77
C VAL A 210 24.12 -14.95 -11.65
N GLY A 211 22.84 -14.93 -11.97
CA GLY A 211 22.26 -15.87 -12.92
C GLY A 211 21.05 -15.26 -13.62
N ILE A 212 20.51 -16.00 -14.58
CA ILE A 212 19.35 -15.60 -15.38
C ILE A 212 18.27 -16.66 -15.16
N THR A 213 17.03 -16.23 -14.98
CA THR A 213 15.91 -17.17 -14.81
C THR A 213 15.59 -17.92 -16.10
N ASN A 214 15.30 -19.21 -15.95
CA ASN A 214 14.85 -20.09 -17.03
C ASN A 214 13.37 -19.86 -17.39
N ALA A 215 12.81 -20.69 -18.27
CA ALA A 215 11.39 -20.63 -18.66
C ALA A 215 10.41 -20.81 -17.49
N ASP A 216 10.85 -21.46 -16.41
CA ASP A 216 10.08 -21.63 -15.18
C ASP A 216 10.17 -20.43 -14.22
N GLY A 217 10.88 -19.37 -14.61
CA GLY A 217 11.14 -18.22 -13.75
C GLY A 217 12.15 -18.51 -12.64
N GLU A 218 12.91 -19.58 -12.74
CA GLU A 218 13.82 -20.04 -11.69
C GLU A 218 15.29 -19.89 -12.07
N VAL A 219 16.12 -19.64 -11.05
CA VAL A 219 17.59 -19.62 -11.18
C VAL A 219 18.21 -20.26 -9.95
N SER A 220 19.24 -21.08 -10.16
CA SER A 220 20.06 -21.65 -9.10
C SER A 220 21.37 -20.87 -8.98
N LEU A 221 21.68 -20.40 -7.77
CA LEU A 221 22.91 -19.69 -7.46
C LEU A 221 23.70 -20.47 -6.39
N GLU A 222 25.03 -20.47 -6.51
CA GLU A 222 25.91 -21.09 -5.52
C GLU A 222 26.69 -20.01 -4.75
N PHE A 223 26.65 -20.08 -3.41
CA PHE A 223 27.29 -19.10 -2.54
C PHE A 223 28.54 -19.69 -1.89
N GLY A 224 29.72 -19.27 -2.37
CA GLY A 224 31.00 -19.76 -1.84
C GLY A 224 31.50 -19.06 -0.57
N LYS A 225 30.72 -18.15 0.02
CA LYS A 225 31.09 -17.42 1.23
C LYS A 225 29.94 -17.40 2.22
N THR A 226 30.25 -17.63 3.50
CA THR A 226 29.30 -17.47 4.60
C THR A 226 28.94 -16.00 4.80
N GLY A 227 27.84 -15.75 5.51
CA GLY A 227 27.35 -14.41 5.85
C GLY A 227 25.99 -14.09 5.24
N ILE A 228 25.60 -12.81 5.31
CA ILE A 228 24.30 -12.35 4.80
C ILE A 228 24.47 -11.86 3.36
N HIS A 229 23.77 -12.51 2.46
CA HIS A 229 23.67 -12.14 1.04
C HIS A 229 22.31 -11.52 0.78
N VAL A 230 22.26 -10.45 -0.03
CA VAL A 230 21.01 -9.81 -0.42
C VAL A 230 20.80 -10.01 -1.91
N VAL A 231 19.76 -10.71 -2.28
CA VAL A 231 19.48 -11.10 -3.67
C VAL A 231 18.32 -10.26 -4.23
N LYS A 232 18.41 -9.88 -5.50
CA LYS A 232 17.39 -9.09 -6.20
C LYS A 232 17.33 -9.46 -7.69
N ALA A 233 16.15 -9.33 -8.30
CA ALA A 233 15.92 -9.57 -9.72
C ALA A 233 15.65 -8.27 -10.50
N PHE A 234 16.11 -8.27 -11.76
CA PHE A 234 16.07 -7.15 -12.69
C PHE A 234 15.66 -7.65 -14.08
N ARG A 235 14.82 -6.88 -14.77
CA ARG A 235 14.52 -7.03 -16.20
C ARG A 235 14.19 -5.66 -16.78
N GLU A 236 14.57 -5.38 -18.01
CA GLU A 236 14.53 -4.03 -18.60
C GLU A 236 13.12 -3.44 -18.67
N ASP A 237 12.16 -4.27 -19.07
CA ASP A 237 10.73 -3.95 -19.20
C ASP A 237 9.96 -3.98 -17.87
N SER A 238 10.65 -4.16 -16.73
CA SER A 238 10.01 -4.45 -15.45
C SER A 238 10.48 -3.53 -14.32
N ILE A 239 9.65 -3.38 -13.28
CA ILE A 239 10.07 -2.84 -11.99
C ILE A 239 10.81 -3.93 -11.20
N ARG A 240 11.99 -3.59 -10.66
CA ARG A 240 12.87 -4.53 -9.94
C ARG A 240 12.18 -5.18 -8.74
N SER A 241 12.66 -6.36 -8.34
CA SER A 241 12.03 -7.16 -7.29
C SER A 241 12.25 -6.64 -5.87
N ASN A 242 11.58 -7.22 -4.89
CA ASN A 242 11.96 -7.10 -3.48
C ASN A 242 13.34 -7.74 -3.25
N HIS A 243 13.93 -7.45 -2.09
CA HIS A 243 15.13 -8.15 -1.63
C HIS A 243 14.77 -9.48 -0.98
N VAL A 244 15.59 -10.50 -1.21
CA VAL A 244 15.65 -11.71 -0.39
C VAL A 244 16.96 -11.67 0.40
N LYS A 245 16.87 -11.71 1.73
CA LYS A 245 18.04 -11.86 2.61
C LYS A 245 18.29 -13.34 2.84
N LEU A 246 19.42 -13.84 2.38
CA LEU A 246 19.88 -15.21 2.54
C LEU A 246 21.04 -15.24 3.54
N VAL A 247 20.92 -16.07 4.57
CA VAL A 247 22.01 -16.38 5.49
C VAL A 247 22.74 -17.63 5.01
N VAL A 248 24.02 -17.51 4.67
CA VAL A 248 24.85 -18.65 4.25
C VAL A 248 25.74 -19.07 5.40
N THR A 249 25.68 -20.35 5.78
CA THR A 249 26.45 -20.96 6.88
C THR A 249 27.30 -22.12 6.43
#